data_AF-A0A0P7CXZ3-F1
#
_entry.id   AF-A0A0P7CXZ3-F1
#
_cell.length_a   1.000
_cell.length_b   1.000
_cell.length_c   1.000
_cell.angle_alpha   90.00
_cell.angle_beta   90.00
_cell.angle_gamma   90.00
#
_symmetry.space_group_name_H-M   'P 1'
#
loop_
_entity.id
_entity.type
_entity.pdbx_description
1 polymer ?
#
loop_
_entity_poly.entity_id
_entity_poly.type
_entity_poly.pdbx_seq_one_letter_code
_entity_poly.pdbx_strand_id
1 'polypeptide(L)'
;MKFNDTYTSREHRFSLGIELTSQQCYLSIPVSNALADYEEYYCIDKARYTAWLQDPSAALPMVVRCRRRELDHLLMMQPGTQRGTAAPCTWDLTEISAVLARAATLLLRDGGYSSWANTLLGYHSRVHSDPEQVRLSVFEMPYGMGTLSDAVLYENGSLLIEATDELHALLGWLRDWGIEGRMAAAKPL
;
A
#
# COMPACT_ATOMS: atom_id res chain seq x y z
N MET A 1 27.37 -4.09 3.34
CA MET A 1 26.46 -3.66 2.27
C MET A 1 26.42 -2.14 2.27
N LYS A 2 26.37 -1.52 1.09
CA LYS A 2 26.31 -0.06 0.94
C LYS A 2 25.05 0.29 0.16
N PHE A 3 24.07 0.86 0.86
CA PHE A 3 22.78 1.24 0.29
C PHE A 3 22.81 2.69 -0.19
N ASN A 4 22.19 2.96 -1.33
CA ASN A 4 22.07 4.28 -1.91
C ASN A 4 20.61 4.55 -2.33
N ASP A 5 19.93 5.39 -1.55
CA ASP A 5 18.57 5.83 -1.84
C ASP A 5 18.56 6.73 -3.07
N THR A 6 17.70 6.40 -4.02
CA THR A 6 17.44 7.20 -5.22
C THR A 6 16.13 7.98 -5.13
N TYR A 7 15.21 7.52 -4.28
CA TYR A 7 13.95 8.18 -3.98
C TYR A 7 13.58 7.92 -2.52
N THR A 8 13.03 8.94 -1.85
CA THR A 8 12.51 8.83 -0.49
C THR A 8 11.15 9.52 -0.40
N SER A 9 10.13 8.77 0.01
CA SER A 9 8.83 9.33 0.39
C SER A 9 8.80 9.53 1.90
N ARG A 10 8.79 10.80 2.34
CA ARG A 10 8.58 11.14 3.76
C ARG A 10 7.14 10.92 4.19
N GLU A 11 6.21 11.25 3.30
CA GLU A 11 4.78 11.11 3.50
C GLU A 11 4.40 9.66 3.77
N HIS A 12 4.87 8.73 2.93
CA HIS A 12 4.56 7.32 3.06
C HIS A 12 5.67 6.52 3.73
N ARG A 13 6.69 7.18 4.29
CA ARG A 13 7.85 6.61 5.01
C ARG A 13 8.44 5.35 4.34
N PHE A 14 8.97 5.50 3.13
CA PHE A 14 9.75 4.46 2.45
C PHE A 14 10.81 5.08 1.53
N SER A 15 11.84 4.31 1.20
CA SER A 15 12.80 4.67 0.15
C SER A 15 12.87 3.60 -0.94
N LEU A 16 13.31 4.00 -2.13
CA LEU A 16 13.77 3.12 -3.20
C LEU A 16 15.24 3.38 -3.43
N GLY A 17 16.01 2.34 -3.71
CA GLY A 17 17.43 2.52 -3.98
C GLY A 17 18.11 1.29 -4.56
N ILE A 18 19.43 1.37 -4.64
CA ILE A 18 20.30 0.31 -5.16
C ILE A 18 21.39 0.02 -4.14
N GLU A 19 21.58 -1.27 -3.82
CA GLU A 19 22.73 -1.72 -3.05
C GLU A 19 23.95 -1.77 -3.97
N LEU A 20 24.99 -1.00 -3.67
CA LEU A 20 26.07 -0.69 -4.59
C LEU A 20 27.01 -1.88 -4.87
N THR A 21 27.04 -2.89 -4.00
CA THR A 21 27.95 -4.04 -4.14
C THR A 21 27.38 -5.09 -5.09
N SER A 22 26.12 -5.45 -4.90
CA SER A 22 25.36 -6.47 -5.62
C SER A 22 24.57 -5.91 -6.79
N GLN A 23 24.40 -4.58 -6.86
CA GLN A 23 23.52 -3.88 -7.80
C GLN A 23 22.04 -4.26 -7.62
N GLN A 24 21.68 -4.85 -6.48
CA GLN A 24 20.31 -5.23 -6.20
C GLN A 24 19.46 -3.98 -5.89
N CYS A 25 18.31 -3.87 -6.56
CA CYS A 25 17.33 -2.82 -6.27
C CYS A 25 16.57 -3.17 -4.98
N TYR A 26 16.21 -2.16 -4.20
CA TYR A 26 15.48 -2.35 -2.95
C TYR A 26 14.36 -1.33 -2.74
N LEU A 27 13.43 -1.73 -1.89
CA LEU A 27 12.52 -0.85 -1.15
C LEU A 27 12.89 -0.93 0.34
N SER A 28 12.99 0.21 1.03
CA SER A 28 13.25 0.22 2.47
C SER A 28 12.13 0.90 3.26
N ILE A 29 11.96 0.47 4.51
CA ILE A 29 11.06 1.09 5.48
C ILE A 29 11.77 1.34 6.82
N PRO A 30 11.47 2.46 7.50
CA PRO A 30 11.94 2.71 8.85
C PRO A 30 11.19 1.85 9.87
N VAL A 31 11.94 1.21 10.74
CA VAL A 31 11.47 0.43 11.89
C VAL A 31 12.19 0.87 13.16
N SER A 32 11.54 0.68 14.30
CA SER A 32 12.05 1.08 15.61
C SER A 32 11.93 -0.07 16.60
N ASN A 33 12.94 -0.27 17.44
CA ASN A 33 12.84 -1.07 18.66
C ASN A 33 13.22 -0.21 19.88
N ALA A 34 13.29 -0.81 21.06
CA ALA A 34 13.65 -0.10 22.29
C ALA A 34 15.08 0.47 22.30
N LEU A 35 15.95 0.06 21.38
CA LEU A 35 17.38 0.35 21.37
C LEU A 35 17.82 1.23 20.20
N ALA A 36 17.12 1.19 19.06
CA ALA A 36 17.50 1.89 17.84
C ALA A 36 16.34 2.03 16.85
N ASP A 37 16.41 3.11 16.08
CA ASP A 37 15.72 3.28 14.80
C ASP A 37 16.64 2.82 13.67
N TYR A 38 16.12 2.04 12.74
CA TYR A 38 16.88 1.53 11.61
C TYR A 38 15.98 1.23 10.39
N GLU A 39 16.60 0.97 9.24
CA GLU A 39 15.91 0.64 8.00
C GLU A 39 15.91 -0.87 7.75
N GLU A 40 14.76 -1.42 7.38
CA GLU A 40 14.67 -2.76 6.79
C GLU A 40 14.63 -2.65 5.26
N TYR A 41 15.42 -3.47 4.58
CA TYR A 41 15.60 -3.43 3.13
C TYR A 41 15.04 -4.70 2.50
N TYR A 42 14.15 -4.53 1.53
CA TYR A 42 13.46 -5.60 0.82
C TYR A 42 13.90 -5.59 -0.64
N CYS A 43 14.31 -6.76 -1.13
CA CYS A 43 14.70 -6.97 -2.51
C CYS A 43 13.52 -6.72 -3.46
N ILE A 44 13.75 -5.93 -4.51
CA ILE A 44 12.80 -5.75 -5.62
C ILE A 44 13.51 -5.98 -6.94
N ASP A 45 12.76 -6.42 -7.95
CA ASP A 45 13.28 -6.52 -9.30
C ASP A 45 13.44 -5.13 -9.95
N LYS A 46 14.23 -5.08 -11.02
CA LYS A 46 14.55 -3.84 -11.73
C LYS A 46 13.33 -3.24 -12.44
N ALA A 47 12.35 -4.04 -12.84
CA ALA A 47 11.17 -3.56 -13.53
C ALA A 47 10.27 -2.76 -12.57
N ARG A 48 10.00 -3.31 -11.37
CA ARG A 48 9.30 -2.61 -10.28
C ARG A 48 10.03 -1.33 -9.88
N TYR A 49 11.34 -1.42 -9.64
CA TYR A 49 12.15 -0.25 -9.30
C TYR A 49 12.01 0.88 -10.33
N THR A 50 12.12 0.54 -11.62
CA THR A 50 12.01 1.53 -12.71
C THR A 50 10.60 2.12 -12.79
N ALA A 51 9.56 1.28 -12.67
CA ALA A 51 8.17 1.72 -12.70
C ALA A 51 7.82 2.63 -11.51
N TRP A 52 8.28 2.28 -10.30
CA TRP A 52 8.00 3.03 -9.08
C TRP A 52 8.78 4.34 -8.99
N LEU A 53 9.90 4.48 -9.68
CA LEU A 53 10.52 5.80 -9.85
C LEU A 53 9.67 6.75 -10.71
N GLN A 54 8.82 6.22 -11.60
CA GLN A 54 7.89 7.03 -12.39
C GLN A 54 6.57 7.29 -11.65
N ASP A 55 6.07 6.29 -10.93
CA ASP A 55 4.88 6.39 -10.07
C ASP A 55 5.17 5.78 -8.69
N PRO A 56 5.68 6.57 -7.73
CA PRO A 56 6.02 6.07 -6.40
C PRO A 56 4.82 5.53 -5.62
N SER A 57 3.60 5.97 -5.92
CA SER A 57 2.39 5.49 -5.25
C SER A 57 2.13 4.00 -5.52
N ALA A 58 2.61 3.48 -6.65
CA ALA A 58 2.54 2.06 -6.99
C ALA A 58 3.41 1.16 -6.09
N ALA A 59 4.31 1.72 -5.27
CA ALA A 59 5.10 0.97 -4.30
C ALA A 59 4.34 0.71 -2.98
N LEU A 60 3.31 1.51 -2.69
CA LEU A 60 2.56 1.46 -1.43
C LEU A 60 2.00 0.09 -1.09
N PRO A 61 1.52 -0.71 -2.06
CA PRO A 61 1.10 -2.06 -1.74
C PRO A 61 2.21 -2.91 -1.14
N MET A 62 3.42 -2.81 -1.68
CA MET A 62 4.56 -3.50 -1.10
C MET A 62 4.95 -2.92 0.26
N VAL A 63 4.93 -1.59 0.43
CA VAL A 63 5.21 -0.93 1.72
C VAL A 63 4.31 -1.47 2.84
N VAL A 64 2.99 -1.54 2.60
CA VAL A 64 2.01 -2.04 3.58
C VAL A 64 2.32 -3.51 3.93
N ARG A 65 2.57 -4.36 2.93
CA ARG A 65 2.91 -5.77 3.15
C ARG A 65 4.23 -5.95 3.91
N CYS A 66 5.23 -5.11 3.65
CA CYS A 66 6.49 -5.08 4.40
C CYS A 66 6.25 -4.71 5.88
N ARG A 67 5.43 -3.67 6.16
CA ARG A 67 5.07 -3.27 7.54
C ARG A 67 4.34 -4.39 8.29
N ARG A 68 3.53 -5.18 7.58
CA ARG A 68 2.82 -6.36 8.08
C ARG A 68 3.70 -7.62 8.14
N ARG A 69 4.97 -7.53 7.74
CA ARG A 69 5.96 -8.64 7.71
C ARG A 69 5.57 -9.79 6.78
N GLU A 70 4.68 -9.55 5.82
CA GLU A 70 4.21 -10.56 4.86
C GLU A 70 5.25 -10.87 3.77
N LEU A 71 6.25 -10.00 3.63
CA LEU A 71 7.30 -10.08 2.61
C LEU A 71 8.70 -10.33 3.19
N ASP A 72 8.78 -10.91 4.39
CA ASP A 72 10.05 -11.19 5.06
C ASP A 72 11.00 -12.07 4.24
N HIS A 73 10.47 -12.92 3.35
CA HIS A 73 11.27 -13.72 2.42
C HIS A 73 12.07 -12.88 1.41
N LEU A 74 11.76 -11.59 1.26
CA LEU A 74 12.50 -10.64 0.41
C LEU A 74 13.51 -9.80 1.21
N LEU A 75 13.61 -9.95 2.53
CA LEU A 75 14.56 -9.18 3.34
C LEU A 75 16.00 -9.45 2.90
N MET A 76 16.73 -8.36 2.63
CA MET A 76 18.14 -8.42 2.25
C MET A 76 19.05 -8.71 3.46
N MET A 77 18.55 -8.47 4.67
CA MET A 77 19.26 -8.70 5.92
C MET A 77 18.31 -9.39 6.90
N GLN A 78 18.79 -10.46 7.54
CA GLN A 78 18.02 -11.16 8.57
C GLN A 78 17.80 -10.23 9.77
N PRO A 79 16.55 -10.12 10.26
CA PRO A 79 16.27 -9.29 11.41
C PRO A 79 16.89 -9.88 12.68
N GLY A 80 17.35 -9.02 13.59
CA GLY A 80 17.85 -9.43 14.89
C GLY A 80 16.74 -9.91 15.84
N THR A 81 17.13 -10.46 16.99
CA THR A 81 16.20 -10.98 18.02
C THR A 81 15.19 -9.94 18.52
N GLN A 82 15.62 -8.68 18.64
CA GLN A 82 14.75 -7.54 18.96
C GLN A 82 14.40 -6.77 17.70
N ARG A 83 13.76 -7.45 16.73
CA ARG A 83 13.35 -6.82 15.47
C ARG A 83 12.46 -5.62 15.75
N GLY A 84 12.77 -4.51 15.11
CA GLY A 84 11.96 -3.32 15.08
C GLY A 84 10.55 -3.57 14.57
N THR A 85 9.64 -2.75 15.06
CA THR A 85 8.31 -2.60 14.47
C THR A 85 8.36 -1.36 13.61
N ALA A 86 7.93 -1.47 12.36
CA ALA A 86 7.51 -0.26 11.66
C ALA A 86 6.42 0.39 12.53
N ALA A 87 6.43 1.73 12.65
CA ALA A 87 5.33 2.43 13.32
C ALA A 87 4.01 1.80 12.84
N PRO A 88 3.14 1.37 13.78
CA PRO A 88 2.04 0.48 13.46
C PRO A 88 1.21 1.07 12.34
N CYS A 89 0.69 0.19 11.48
CA CYS A 89 -0.45 0.47 10.61
C CYS A 89 -1.70 0.77 11.48
N THR A 90 -1.67 1.78 12.34
CA THR A 90 -2.90 2.52 12.61
C THR A 90 -3.11 3.31 11.35
N TRP A 91 -3.94 2.77 10.45
CA TRP A 91 -4.27 3.32 9.14
C TRP A 91 -4.10 4.84 9.12
N ASP A 92 -2.91 5.28 8.74
CA ASP A 92 -2.63 6.70 8.70
C ASP A 92 -3.53 7.24 7.59
N LEU A 93 -4.20 8.36 7.84
CA LEU A 93 -5.14 8.89 6.85
C LEU A 93 -4.43 9.17 5.53
N THR A 94 -3.13 9.47 5.60
CA THR A 94 -2.24 9.59 4.45
C THR A 94 -2.02 8.26 3.71
N GLU A 95 -1.85 7.14 4.41
CA GLU A 95 -1.77 5.81 3.79
C GLU A 95 -3.11 5.42 3.15
N ILE A 96 -4.22 5.61 3.86
CA ILE A 96 -5.57 5.36 3.31
C ILE A 96 -5.81 6.21 2.08
N SER A 97 -5.48 7.49 2.14
CA SER A 97 -5.56 8.42 1.02
C SER A 97 -4.83 7.84 -0.19
N ALA A 98 -3.59 7.41 0.01
CA ALA A 98 -2.79 6.91 -1.08
C ALA A 98 -3.27 5.56 -1.64
N VAL A 99 -3.82 4.67 -0.78
CA VAL A 99 -4.51 3.44 -1.21
C VAL A 99 -5.75 3.76 -2.05
N LEU A 100 -6.59 4.71 -1.60
CA LEU A 100 -7.76 5.17 -2.35
C LEU A 100 -7.39 5.72 -3.72
N ALA A 101 -6.35 6.56 -3.78
CA ALA A 101 -5.84 7.13 -5.03
C ALA A 101 -5.29 6.06 -5.98
N ARG A 102 -4.51 5.10 -5.47
CA ARG A 102 -3.92 4.03 -6.29
C ARG A 102 -5.00 3.11 -6.86
N ALA A 103 -5.95 2.68 -6.04
CA ALA A 103 -7.08 1.88 -6.49
C ALA A 103 -7.91 2.63 -7.56
N ALA A 104 -8.15 3.93 -7.39
CA ALA A 104 -8.82 4.75 -8.40
C ALA A 104 -8.05 4.81 -9.73
N THR A 105 -6.72 4.97 -9.67
CA THR A 105 -5.85 4.99 -10.87
C THR A 105 -5.93 3.69 -11.65
N LEU A 106 -5.85 2.54 -10.97
CA LEU A 106 -5.98 1.22 -11.60
C LEU A 106 -7.34 1.05 -12.29
N LEU A 107 -8.42 1.46 -11.61
CA LEU A 107 -9.78 1.40 -12.15
C LEU A 107 -9.99 2.31 -13.37
N LEU A 108 -9.35 3.48 -13.41
CA LEU A 108 -9.42 4.41 -14.54
C LEU A 108 -8.60 3.94 -15.74
N ARG A 109 -7.35 3.56 -15.49
CA ARG A 109 -6.37 3.27 -16.53
C ARG A 109 -6.62 1.91 -17.16
N ASP A 110 -6.86 0.92 -16.31
CA ASP A 110 -6.77 -0.49 -16.69
C ASP A 110 -8.14 -1.19 -16.61
N GLY A 111 -9.14 -0.58 -15.96
CA GLY A 111 -10.42 -1.24 -15.70
C GLY A 111 -11.63 -0.67 -16.44
N GLY A 112 -11.55 0.59 -16.90
CA GLY A 112 -12.71 1.30 -17.43
C GLY A 112 -13.83 1.53 -16.40
N TYR A 113 -13.57 1.32 -15.11
CA TYR A 113 -14.54 1.43 -14.02
C TYR A 113 -14.62 2.87 -13.48
N SER A 114 -14.88 3.83 -14.37
CA SER A 114 -14.81 5.27 -14.07
C SER A 114 -15.71 5.70 -12.90
N SER A 115 -16.91 5.11 -12.77
CA SER A 115 -17.80 5.38 -11.65
C SER A 115 -17.18 5.01 -10.31
N TRP A 116 -16.56 3.84 -10.22
CA TRP A 116 -15.91 3.37 -8.98
C TRP A 116 -14.66 4.18 -8.67
N ALA A 117 -13.87 4.48 -9.69
CA ALA A 117 -12.71 5.34 -9.51
C ALA A 117 -13.09 6.73 -9.00
N ASN A 118 -14.14 7.34 -9.54
CA ASN A 118 -14.63 8.64 -9.08
C ASN A 118 -15.12 8.59 -7.62
N THR A 119 -15.77 7.50 -7.22
CA THR A 119 -16.13 7.27 -5.81
C THR A 119 -14.90 7.24 -4.91
N LEU A 120 -13.88 6.46 -5.28
CA LEU A 120 -12.63 6.38 -4.51
C LEU A 120 -11.87 7.72 -4.48
N LEU A 121 -11.87 8.49 -5.57
CA LEU A 121 -11.32 9.84 -5.60
C LEU A 121 -12.10 10.81 -4.70
N GLY A 122 -13.42 10.66 -4.62
CA GLY A 122 -14.27 11.42 -3.69
C GLY A 122 -14.05 11.07 -2.22
N TYR A 123 -13.57 9.86 -1.93
CA TYR A 123 -13.11 9.49 -0.59
C TYR A 123 -11.71 10.04 -0.32
N HIS A 124 -10.79 9.91 -1.27
CA HIS A 124 -9.44 10.46 -1.21
C HIS A 124 -9.46 11.96 -0.87
N SER A 125 -10.34 12.74 -1.52
CA SER A 125 -10.44 14.19 -1.28
C SER A 125 -10.98 14.56 0.10
N ARG A 126 -11.67 13.64 0.80
CA ARG A 126 -12.35 13.90 2.08
C ARG A 126 -11.79 13.14 3.27
N VAL A 127 -10.93 12.13 3.07
CA VAL A 127 -10.39 11.31 4.16
C VAL A 127 -9.63 12.14 5.20
N HIS A 128 -9.00 13.23 4.72
CA HIS A 128 -8.45 14.36 5.48
C HIS A 128 -9.42 14.99 6.50
N SER A 129 -10.56 15.43 5.97
CA SER A 129 -11.50 16.29 6.66
C SER A 129 -12.59 15.55 7.42
N ASP A 130 -12.94 14.35 6.96
CA ASP A 130 -14.06 13.55 7.49
C ASP A 130 -13.75 12.04 7.45
N PRO A 131 -12.75 11.59 8.22
CA PRO A 131 -12.25 10.21 8.15
C PRO A 131 -13.30 9.17 8.58
N GLU A 132 -14.15 9.49 9.57
CA GLU A 132 -15.18 8.55 10.05
C GLU A 132 -16.26 8.32 9.00
N GLN A 133 -16.75 9.38 8.35
CA GLN A 133 -17.75 9.22 7.29
C GLN A 133 -17.17 8.50 6.07
N VAL A 134 -15.92 8.79 5.70
CA VAL A 134 -15.24 8.06 4.62
C VAL A 134 -15.07 6.59 4.99
N ARG A 135 -14.67 6.29 6.22
CA ARG A 135 -14.52 4.91 6.71
C ARG A 135 -15.84 4.15 6.67
N LEU A 136 -16.93 4.76 7.14
CA LEU A 136 -18.28 4.18 7.05
C LEU A 136 -18.68 3.94 5.60
N SER A 137 -18.44 4.91 4.72
CA SER A 137 -18.75 4.79 3.30
C SER A 137 -17.97 3.65 2.64
N VAL A 138 -16.68 3.51 2.97
CA VAL A 138 -15.84 2.40 2.52
C VAL A 138 -16.39 1.08 3.05
N PHE A 139 -16.74 0.98 4.33
CA PHE A 139 -17.34 -0.23 4.89
C PHE A 139 -18.66 -0.64 4.20
N GLU A 140 -19.49 0.35 3.85
CA GLU A 140 -20.79 0.14 3.18
C GLU A 140 -20.67 -0.08 1.68
N MET A 141 -19.48 0.07 1.08
CA MET A 141 -19.29 -0.24 -0.33
C MET A 141 -19.73 -1.69 -0.61
N PRO A 142 -20.40 -1.94 -1.74
CA PRO A 142 -20.82 -3.29 -2.07
C PRO A 142 -19.60 -4.16 -2.38
N TYR A 143 -19.31 -5.10 -1.49
CA TYR A 143 -18.30 -6.14 -1.65
C TYR A 143 -19.01 -7.50 -1.83
N GLY A 144 -18.83 -8.19 -2.97
CA GLY A 144 -19.46 -9.49 -3.27
C GLY A 144 -19.48 -9.82 -4.77
N MET A 145 -20.05 -10.98 -5.12
CA MET A 145 -20.17 -11.44 -6.52
C MET A 145 -20.95 -10.42 -7.37
N GLY A 146 -20.34 -9.92 -8.45
CA GLY A 146 -20.85 -8.86 -9.32
C GLY A 146 -20.51 -7.43 -8.87
N THR A 147 -19.60 -7.24 -7.91
CA THR A 147 -19.21 -5.91 -7.41
C THR A 147 -17.75 -5.55 -7.70
N LEU A 148 -17.27 -4.42 -7.16
CA LEU A 148 -15.90 -3.94 -7.32
C LEU A 148 -14.84 -4.98 -6.90
N SER A 149 -15.19 -5.93 -6.03
CA SER A 149 -14.30 -7.02 -5.60
C SER A 149 -14.03 -8.08 -6.66
N ASP A 150 -14.81 -8.13 -7.75
CA ASP A 150 -14.58 -9.02 -8.88
C ASP A 150 -14.06 -8.26 -10.11
N ALA A 151 -13.63 -7.01 -9.93
CA ALA A 151 -13.13 -6.19 -11.01
C ALA A 151 -11.86 -6.80 -11.60
N VAL A 152 -11.89 -7.08 -12.91
CA VAL A 152 -10.76 -7.61 -13.64
C VAL A 152 -10.27 -6.56 -14.62
N LEU A 153 -8.96 -6.26 -14.56
CA LEU A 153 -8.36 -5.19 -15.34
C LEU A 153 -7.85 -5.72 -16.68
N TYR A 154 -8.05 -4.93 -17.74
CA TYR A 154 -7.65 -5.22 -19.11
C TYR A 154 -6.98 -4.01 -19.76
N GLU A 155 -5.89 -4.25 -20.48
CA GLU A 155 -5.29 -3.25 -21.37
C GLU A 155 -5.25 -3.81 -22.79
N ASN A 156 -5.85 -3.07 -23.74
CA ASN A 156 -5.94 -3.47 -25.15
C ASN A 156 -6.46 -4.91 -25.37
N GLY A 157 -7.44 -5.33 -24.57
CA GLY A 157 -8.04 -6.67 -24.62
C GLY A 157 -7.22 -7.79 -23.97
N SER A 158 -6.07 -7.47 -23.37
CA SER A 158 -5.25 -8.41 -22.62
C SER A 158 -5.50 -8.28 -21.12
N LEU A 159 -5.64 -9.41 -20.43
CA LEU A 159 -5.82 -9.48 -18.98
C LEU A 159 -4.56 -8.99 -18.25
N LEU A 160 -4.73 -8.04 -17.33
CA LEU A 160 -3.66 -7.53 -16.47
C LEU A 160 -3.71 -8.21 -15.10
N ILE A 161 -3.11 -9.40 -15.01
CA ILE A 161 -3.13 -10.23 -13.79
C ILE A 161 -2.53 -9.47 -12.60
N GLU A 162 -1.32 -8.92 -12.74
CA GLU A 162 -0.63 -8.25 -11.63
C GLU A 162 -1.38 -7.02 -11.12
N ALA A 163 -1.92 -6.20 -12.03
CA ALA A 163 -2.71 -5.02 -11.68
C ALA A 163 -4.03 -5.40 -11.02
N THR A 164 -4.66 -6.49 -11.47
CA THR A 164 -5.88 -7.03 -10.87
C THR A 164 -5.63 -7.53 -9.45
N ASP A 165 -4.55 -8.29 -9.24
CA ASP A 165 -4.12 -8.74 -7.91
C ASP A 165 -3.79 -7.56 -6.99
N GLU A 166 -3.14 -6.53 -7.52
CA GLU A 166 -2.87 -5.28 -6.80
C GLU A 166 -4.17 -4.61 -6.36
N LEU A 167 -5.12 -4.41 -7.28
CA LEU A 167 -6.42 -3.81 -6.98
C LEU A 167 -7.14 -4.58 -5.87
N HIS A 168 -7.20 -5.91 -5.97
CA HIS A 168 -7.87 -6.73 -4.96
C HIS A 168 -7.21 -6.62 -3.58
N ALA A 169 -5.87 -6.56 -3.52
CA ALA A 169 -5.16 -6.33 -2.26
C ALA A 169 -5.52 -4.96 -1.65
N LEU A 170 -5.54 -3.90 -2.45
CA LEU A 170 -5.89 -2.55 -2.01
C LEU A 170 -7.33 -2.48 -1.49
N LEU A 171 -8.28 -3.10 -2.20
CA LEU A 171 -9.68 -3.15 -1.78
C LEU A 171 -9.86 -3.96 -0.49
N GLY A 172 -9.10 -5.06 -0.32
CA GLY A 172 -9.07 -5.83 0.91
C GLY A 172 -8.62 -4.98 2.11
N TRP A 173 -7.58 -4.17 1.93
CA TRP A 173 -7.09 -3.25 2.95
C TRP A 173 -8.10 -2.17 3.34
N LEU A 174 -8.73 -1.53 2.35
CA LEU A 174 -9.79 -0.56 2.61
C LEU A 174 -10.95 -1.19 3.39
N ARG A 175 -11.28 -2.44 3.09
CA ARG A 175 -12.32 -3.18 3.81
C ARG A 175 -11.92 -3.48 5.26
N ASP A 176 -10.69 -3.91 5.50
CA ASP A 176 -10.18 -4.15 6.86
C ASP A 176 -10.20 -2.86 7.69
N TRP A 177 -9.80 -1.73 7.11
CA TRP A 177 -9.90 -0.41 7.74
C TRP A 177 -11.35 -0.06 8.11
N GLY A 178 -12.30 -0.30 7.21
CA GLY A 178 -13.72 -0.12 7.47
C GLY A 178 -14.23 -0.96 8.64
N ILE A 179 -13.81 -2.23 8.73
CA ILE A 179 -14.21 -3.16 9.79
C ILE A 179 -13.64 -2.74 11.15
N GLU A 180 -12.36 -2.38 11.22
CA GLU A 180 -11.71 -1.96 12.46
C GLU A 180 -12.40 -0.75 13.11
N GLY A 181 -12.81 0.24 12.31
CA GLY A 181 -13.56 1.40 12.82
C GLY A 181 -14.89 1.02 13.45
N ARG A 182 -15.62 0.06 12.86
CA ARG A 182 -16.88 -0.43 13.42
C ARG A 182 -16.68 -1.18 14.74
N MET A 183 -15.63 -2.00 14.83
CA MET A 183 -15.29 -2.72 16.06
C MET A 183 -14.86 -1.78 17.19
N ALA A 184 -14.13 -0.70 16.86
CA ALA A 184 -13.77 0.35 17.81
C ALA A 184 -15.00 1.11 18.33
N ALA A 185 -15.95 1.45 17.46
CA ALA A 185 -17.21 2.11 17.84
C ALA A 185 -18.16 1.21 18.65
N ALA A 186 -18.03 -0.12 18.56
CA ALA A 186 -18.89 -1.09 19.25
C ALA A 186 -18.41 -1.50 20.65
N LYS A 187 -17.23 -1.06 21.11
CA LYS A 187 -16.79 -1.28 22.49
C LYS A 187 -17.56 -0.35 23.43
N PRO A 188 -18.35 -0.86 24.39
CA PRO A 188 -18.91 -0.01 25.44
C PRO A 188 -17.77 0.45 26.38
N LEU A 189 -17.87 1.71 26.81
CA LEU A 189 -17.04 2.32 27.87
C LEU A 189 -17.15 1.56 29.20
#